data_AF-A0A418SZY6-F1
#
_entry.id   AF-A0A418SZY6-F1
#
_cell.length_a   1.000
_cell.length_b   1.000
_cell.length_c   1.000
_cell.angle_alpha   90.00
_cell.angle_beta   90.00
_cell.angle_gamma   90.00
#
_symmetry.space_group_name_H-M   'P 1'
#
loop_
_entity.id
_entity.type
_entity.pdbx_description
1 polymer ?
#
loop_
_entity_poly.entity_id
_entity_poly.type
_entity_poly.pdbx_seq_one_letter_code
_entity_poly.pdbx_strand_id
1 'polypeptide(L)'
;MKEPRAAQPTNRIAGKIRPVSTMRACMILTLALLIVISIPLIFLWYMSPLGMGFHQWPDDPEKANRAQLFYLISLNGGIPLLIFGQLTAIVLAFKDRVGIALALSAISLTVFLTLIGYVLWLI
;
A
#
# COMPACT_ATOMS: atom_id res chain seq x y z
N MET A 1 44.45 -0.90 55.83
CA MET A 1 43.02 -0.80 55.46
C MET A 1 42.92 -0.49 53.98
N LYS A 2 42.45 -1.44 53.16
CA LYS A 2 42.22 -1.25 51.72
C LYS A 2 40.72 -1.10 51.52
N GLU A 3 40.29 0.04 50.97
CA GLU A 3 38.90 0.24 50.56
C GLU A 3 38.48 -0.77 49.49
N PRO A 4 37.25 -1.32 49.55
CA PRO A 4 36.71 -2.09 48.45
C PRO A 4 36.27 -1.15 47.32
N ARG A 5 36.91 -1.28 46.14
CA ARG A 5 36.45 -0.60 44.92
C ARG A 5 35.05 -1.11 44.57
N ALA A 6 34.08 -0.21 44.57
CA ALA A 6 32.76 -0.43 44.04
C ALA A 6 32.84 -0.90 42.57
N ALA A 7 32.19 -2.03 42.28
CA ALA A 7 32.06 -2.54 40.93
C ALA A 7 31.19 -1.57 40.10
N GLN A 8 31.77 -1.01 39.05
CA GLN A 8 31.10 -0.16 38.09
C GLN A 8 30.09 -1.02 37.29
N PRO A 9 28.79 -0.67 37.24
CA PRO A 9 27.85 -1.42 36.43
C PRO A 9 28.20 -1.19 34.96
N THR A 10 28.66 -2.26 34.32
CA THR A 10 28.87 -2.33 32.87
C THR A 10 27.52 -2.10 32.21
N ASN A 11 27.32 -0.86 31.76
CA ASN A 11 26.23 -0.47 30.89
C ASN A 11 26.45 -1.15 29.52
N ARG A 12 26.17 -2.46 29.47
CA ARG A 12 25.96 -3.21 28.24
C ARG A 12 24.71 -2.61 27.65
N ILE A 13 24.93 -1.58 26.83
CA ILE A 13 24.01 -1.21 25.75
C ILE A 13 23.89 -2.48 24.91
N ALA A 14 22.94 -3.32 25.31
CA ALA A 14 22.51 -4.47 24.57
C ALA A 14 21.96 -3.88 23.28
N GLY A 15 22.81 -3.87 22.25
CA GLY A 15 22.36 -3.79 20.88
C GLY A 15 21.31 -4.89 20.73
N LYS A 16 20.05 -4.50 20.88
CA LYS A 16 18.90 -5.35 20.68
C LYS A 16 18.81 -5.53 19.17
N ILE A 17 19.73 -6.37 18.65
CA ILE A 17 19.68 -6.92 17.31
C ILE A 17 18.33 -7.61 17.26
N ARG A 18 17.31 -6.92 16.71
CA ARG A 18 15.99 -7.53 16.55
C ARG A 18 16.23 -8.80 15.75
N PRO A 19 15.76 -9.95 16.22
CA PRO A 19 15.99 -11.19 15.49
C PRO A 19 15.40 -11.01 14.09
N VAL A 20 16.13 -11.44 13.08
CA VAL A 20 15.76 -11.32 11.65
C VAL A 20 14.34 -11.89 11.40
N SER A 21 13.90 -12.83 12.23
CA SER A 21 12.53 -13.37 12.25
C SER A 21 11.46 -12.31 12.51
N THR A 22 11.69 -11.33 13.38
CA THR A 22 10.74 -10.25 13.66
C THR A 22 10.58 -9.32 12.47
N MET A 23 11.66 -9.00 11.74
CA MET A 23 11.56 -8.15 10.55
C MET A 23 10.78 -8.83 9.43
N ARG A 24 11.04 -10.12 9.15
CA ARG A 24 10.29 -10.87 8.14
C ARG A 24 8.81 -10.97 8.50
N ALA A 25 8.49 -11.22 9.77
CA ALA A 25 7.10 -11.24 10.24
C ALA A 25 6.40 -9.88 10.03
N CYS A 26 7.05 -8.77 10.39
CA CYS A 26 6.51 -7.43 10.14
C CYS A 26 6.27 -7.18 8.64
N MET A 27 7.20 -7.57 7.77
CA MET A 27 7.07 -7.40 6.32
C MET A 27 5.89 -8.18 5.75
N ILE A 28 5.70 -9.43 6.19
CA ILE A 28 4.57 -10.27 5.76
C ILE A 28 3.25 -9.68 6.26
N LEU A 29 3.19 -9.21 7.51
CA LEU A 29 2.01 -8.53 8.06
C LEU A 29 1.67 -7.25 7.29
N THR A 30 2.68 -6.43 6.95
CA THR A 30 2.48 -5.24 6.12
C THR A 30 1.95 -5.61 4.73
N LEU A 31 2.51 -6.64 4.10
CA LEU A 31 2.03 -7.12 2.80
C LEU A 31 0.57 -7.57 2.87
N ALA A 32 0.23 -8.36 3.90
CA ALA A 32 -1.15 -8.80 4.13
C ALA A 32 -2.09 -7.61 4.31
N LEU A 33 -1.69 -6.59 5.06
CA LEU A 33 -2.47 -5.38 5.26
C LEU A 33 -2.71 -4.62 3.94
N LEU A 34 -1.68 -4.47 3.10
CA LEU A 34 -1.80 -3.81 1.79
C LEU A 34 -2.79 -4.55 0.88
N ILE A 35 -2.76 -5.89 0.87
CA ILE A 35 -3.69 -6.71 0.10
C ILE A 35 -5.11 -6.56 0.64
N VAL A 36 -5.29 -6.65 1.96
CA VAL A 36 -6.60 -6.53 2.61
C VAL A 36 -7.22 -5.15 2.37
N ILE A 37 -6.44 -4.07 2.39
CA ILE A 37 -6.91 -2.71 2.09
C ILE A 37 -7.25 -2.54 0.61
N SER A 38 -6.53 -3.22 -0.28
CA SER A 38 -6.78 -3.12 -1.73
C SER A 38 -8.16 -3.65 -2.14
N ILE A 39 -8.66 -4.69 -1.46
CA ILE A 39 -9.96 -5.31 -1.76
C ILE A 39 -11.16 -4.35 -1.61
N PRO A 40 -11.41 -3.73 -0.44
CA PRO A 40 -12.50 -2.78 -0.28
C PRO A 40 -12.27 -1.54 -1.15
N LEU A 41 -11.02 -1.13 -1.38
CA LEU A 41 -10.72 0.00 -2.26
C LEU A 41 -11.15 -0.27 -3.71
N ILE A 42 -10.83 -1.46 -4.25
CA ILE A 42 -11.31 -1.90 -5.57
C ILE A 42 -12.82 -1.96 -5.58
N PHE A 43 -13.43 -2.57 -4.56
CA PHE A 43 -14.87 -2.74 -4.50
C PHE A 43 -15.61 -1.39 -4.48
N LEU A 44 -15.20 -0.48 -3.60
CA LEU A 44 -15.77 0.86 -3.49
C LEU A 44 -15.57 1.66 -4.78
N TRP A 45 -14.40 1.56 -5.40
CA TRP A 45 -14.12 2.27 -6.64
C TRP A 45 -14.90 1.69 -7.82
N TYR A 46 -15.03 0.37 -7.92
CA TYR A 46 -15.84 -0.30 -8.94
C TYR A 46 -17.33 0.02 -8.78
N MET A 47 -17.81 0.13 -7.55
CA MET A 47 -19.19 0.51 -7.22
C MET A 47 -19.42 2.03 -7.27
N SER A 48 -18.38 2.85 -7.44
CA SER A 48 -18.51 4.32 -7.52
C SER A 48 -19.52 4.83 -8.57
N PRO A 49 -19.70 4.24 -9.77
CA PRO A 49 -20.69 4.77 -10.70
C PRO A 49 -22.12 4.47 -10.24
N LEU A 50 -22.31 3.43 -9.41
CA LEU A 50 -23.60 3.05 -8.82
C LEU A 50 -23.89 3.81 -7.51
N GLY A 51 -22.85 4.13 -6.74
CA GLY A 51 -22.96 4.74 -5.40
C GLY A 51 -22.75 6.26 -5.34
N MET A 52 -21.89 6.82 -6.19
CA MET A 52 -21.70 8.28 -6.30
C MET A 52 -22.52 8.89 -7.41
N GLY A 53 -22.96 8.07 -8.38
CA GLY A 53 -23.84 8.48 -9.47
C GLY A 53 -23.46 9.81 -10.09
N PHE A 54 -22.16 10.16 -10.22
CA PHE A 54 -21.59 11.46 -10.64
C PHE A 54 -22.65 12.53 -10.91
N HIS A 55 -23.39 12.92 -9.87
CA HIS A 55 -24.68 13.59 -10.08
C HIS A 55 -24.47 15.02 -10.61
N GLN A 56 -23.24 15.50 -10.52
CA GLN A 56 -22.69 16.68 -11.17
C GLN A 56 -21.30 16.31 -11.68
N TRP A 57 -21.19 15.94 -12.96
CA TRP A 57 -19.91 16.09 -13.65
C TRP A 57 -19.55 17.59 -13.67
N PRO A 58 -18.26 17.93 -13.77
CA PRO A 58 -17.85 19.33 -13.88
C PRO A 58 -18.65 20.05 -14.99
N ASP A 59 -19.14 21.26 -14.70
CA ASP A 59 -19.83 22.09 -15.70
C ASP A 59 -18.91 22.45 -16.87
N ASP A 60 -17.60 22.45 -16.62
CA ASP A 60 -16.57 22.64 -17.64
C ASP A 60 -16.39 21.34 -18.47
N PRO A 61 -16.73 21.38 -19.78
CA PRO A 61 -16.68 20.20 -20.63
C PRO A 61 -15.26 19.61 -20.80
N GLU A 62 -14.21 20.43 -20.67
CA GLU A 62 -12.83 19.93 -20.76
C GLU A 62 -12.46 19.10 -19.52
N LYS A 63 -12.88 19.56 -18.34
CA LYS A 63 -12.68 18.83 -17.08
C LYS A 63 -13.51 17.56 -17.02
N ALA A 64 -14.77 17.62 -17.46
CA ALA A 64 -15.64 16.45 -17.54
C ALA A 64 -15.04 15.34 -18.41
N ASN A 65 -14.55 15.68 -19.61
CA ASN A 65 -13.90 14.71 -20.51
C ASN A 65 -12.64 14.09 -19.88
N ARG A 66 -11.81 14.89 -19.21
CA ARG A 66 -10.62 14.37 -18.51
C ARG A 66 -11.01 13.46 -17.35
N ALA A 67 -11.96 13.87 -16.52
CA ALA A 67 -12.42 13.09 -15.38
C ALA A 67 -12.96 11.73 -15.84
N GLN A 68 -13.77 11.69 -16.90
CA GLN A 68 -14.27 10.46 -17.52
C GLN A 68 -13.14 9.58 -18.09
N LEU A 69 -12.18 10.17 -18.80
CA LEU A 69 -11.05 9.41 -19.37
C LEU A 69 -10.22 8.75 -18.26
N PHE A 70 -9.82 9.50 -17.25
CA PHE A 70 -9.03 8.97 -16.13
C PHE A 70 -9.83 7.97 -15.30
N TYR A 71 -11.14 8.18 -15.17
CA TYR A 71 -12.04 7.21 -14.55
C TYR A 71 -12.06 5.88 -15.33
N LEU A 72 -12.23 5.91 -16.65
CA LEU A 72 -12.20 4.70 -17.48
C LEU A 72 -10.83 4.00 -17.44
N ILE A 73 -9.73 4.74 -17.44
CA ILE A 73 -8.38 4.20 -17.27
C ILE A 73 -8.25 3.54 -15.88
N SER A 74 -8.81 4.15 -14.84
CA SER A 74 -8.75 3.59 -13.49
C SER A 74 -9.55 2.30 -13.33
N LEU A 75 -10.72 2.20 -13.98
CA LEU A 75 -11.53 1.00 -13.98
C LEU A 75 -10.90 -0.13 -14.79
N ASN A 76 -10.47 0.16 -16.02
CA ASN A 76 -10.03 -0.88 -16.97
C ASN A 76 -8.53 -1.18 -16.87
N GLY A 77 -7.72 -0.24 -16.39
CA GLY A 77 -6.28 -0.41 -16.21
C GLY A 77 -5.89 -0.48 -14.74
N GLY A 78 -6.37 0.46 -13.93
CA GLY A 78 -6.01 0.58 -12.52
C GLY A 78 -6.42 -0.63 -11.67
N ILE A 79 -7.68 -1.09 -11.80
CA ILE A 79 -8.15 -2.26 -11.05
C ILE A 79 -7.39 -3.54 -11.45
N PRO A 80 -7.27 -3.91 -12.74
CA PRO A 80 -6.47 -5.07 -13.12
C PRO A 80 -5.02 -4.97 -12.66
N LEU A 81 -4.39 -3.79 -12.81
CA LEU A 81 -3.02 -3.57 -12.34
C LEU A 81 -2.90 -3.82 -10.83
N LEU A 82 -3.85 -3.34 -10.03
CA LEU A 82 -3.84 -3.58 -8.60
C LEU A 82 -4.02 -5.06 -8.28
N ILE A 83 -4.99 -5.74 -8.89
CA ILE A 83 -5.24 -7.18 -8.69
C ILE A 83 -4.01 -7.99 -9.07
N PHE A 84 -3.47 -7.83 -10.29
CA PHE A 84 -2.29 -8.55 -10.75
C PHE A 84 -1.05 -8.21 -9.94
N GLY A 85 -0.90 -6.95 -9.52
CA GLY A 85 0.17 -6.51 -8.63
C GLY A 85 0.12 -7.24 -7.28
N GLN A 86 -1.06 -7.33 -6.65
CA GLN A 86 -1.23 -8.05 -5.38
C GLN A 86 -1.01 -9.57 -5.55
N LEU A 87 -1.58 -10.19 -6.60
CA LEU A 87 -1.38 -11.62 -6.87
C LEU A 87 0.10 -11.96 -7.11
N THR A 88 0.80 -11.13 -7.89
CA THR A 88 2.23 -11.31 -8.15
C THR A 88 3.05 -11.10 -6.88
N ALA A 89 2.68 -10.14 -6.03
CA ALA A 89 3.33 -9.93 -4.74
C ALA A 89 3.16 -11.15 -3.82
N ILE A 90 1.98 -11.78 -3.78
CA ILE A 90 1.76 -13.03 -3.04
C ILE A 90 2.69 -14.14 -3.56
N VAL A 91 2.75 -14.34 -4.89
CA VAL A 91 3.64 -15.33 -5.50
C VAL A 91 5.12 -15.07 -5.16
N LEU A 92 5.55 -13.81 -5.16
CA LEU A 92 6.91 -13.43 -4.79
C LEU A 92 7.20 -13.65 -3.30
N ALA A 93 6.22 -13.44 -2.42
CA ALA A 93 6.36 -13.73 -1.00
C ALA A 93 6.57 -15.23 -0.74
N PHE A 94 5.85 -16.11 -1.46
CA PHE A 94 6.06 -17.55 -1.40
C PHE A 94 7.45 -18.01 -1.92
N LYS A 95 8.09 -17.21 -2.77
CA LYS A 95 9.46 -17.45 -3.27
C LYS A 95 10.54 -16.83 -2.38
N ASP A 96 10.22 -16.52 -1.12
CA ASP A 96 11.09 -15.84 -0.15
C ASP A 96 11.54 -14.41 -0.54
N ARG A 97 10.98 -13.82 -1.61
CA ARG A 97 11.31 -12.48 -2.11
C ARG A 97 10.40 -11.39 -1.51
N VAL A 98 10.22 -11.40 -0.20
CA VAL A 98 9.25 -10.55 0.53
C VAL A 98 9.49 -9.05 0.32
N GLY A 99 10.75 -8.62 0.22
CA GLY A 99 11.07 -7.21 -0.05
C GLY A 99 10.56 -6.70 -1.40
N ILE A 100 10.69 -7.54 -2.44
CA ILE A 100 10.21 -7.21 -3.79
C ILE A 100 8.68 -7.29 -3.82
N ALA A 101 8.09 -8.28 -3.15
CA ALA A 101 6.65 -8.40 -3.00
C ALA A 101 6.03 -7.14 -2.38
N LEU A 102 6.62 -6.63 -1.30
CA LEU A 102 6.19 -5.38 -0.67
C LEU A 102 6.30 -4.19 -1.61
N ALA A 103 7.45 -4.03 -2.28
CA ALA A 103 7.64 -2.92 -3.22
C ALA A 103 6.58 -2.96 -4.34
N LEU A 104 6.33 -4.13 -4.92
CA LEU A 104 5.35 -4.29 -5.98
C LEU A 104 3.92 -3.99 -5.52
N SER A 105 3.53 -4.51 -4.35
CA SER A 105 2.23 -4.28 -3.73
C SER A 105 2.02 -2.80 -3.36
N ALA A 106 3.05 -2.16 -2.84
CA ALA A 106 3.02 -0.73 -2.50
C ALA A 106 2.92 0.13 -3.77
N ILE A 107 3.74 -0.14 -4.79
CA ILE A 107 3.72 0.62 -6.05
C ILE A 107 2.37 0.50 -6.74
N SER A 108 1.82 -0.71 -6.87
CA SER A 108 0.52 -0.90 -7.53
C SER A 108 -0.59 -0.15 -6.79
N LEU A 109 -0.59 -0.19 -5.45
CA LEU A 109 -1.54 0.54 -4.63
C LEU A 109 -1.37 2.06 -4.75
N THR A 110 -0.14 2.57 -4.70
CA THR A 110 0.15 4.01 -4.84
C THR A 110 -0.26 4.52 -6.22
N VAL A 111 0.02 3.78 -7.29
CA VAL A 111 -0.39 4.15 -8.65
C VAL A 111 -1.91 4.21 -8.74
N PHE A 112 -2.61 3.22 -8.19
CA PHE A 112 -4.07 3.19 -8.18
C PHE A 112 -4.66 4.36 -7.36
N LEU A 113 -4.14 4.62 -6.16
CA LEU A 113 -4.56 5.73 -5.32
C LEU A 113 -4.31 7.09 -5.97
N THR A 114 -3.19 7.25 -6.66
CA THR A 114 -2.86 8.49 -7.39
C THR A 114 -3.87 8.73 -8.51
N LEU A 115 -4.22 7.67 -9.24
CA LEU A 115 -5.18 7.73 -10.33
C LEU A 115 -6.59 8.07 -9.83
N ILE A 116 -7.03 7.43 -8.75
CA ILE A 116 -8.30 7.75 -8.07
C ILE A 116 -8.31 9.18 -7.55
N GLY A 117 -7.26 9.59 -6.86
CA GLY A 117 -7.13 10.94 -6.30
C GLY A 117 -7.19 12.00 -7.38
N TYR A 118 -6.60 11.73 -8.55
CA TYR A 118 -6.68 12.64 -9.70
C TYR A 118 -8.11 12.75 -10.26
N VAL A 119 -8.82 11.62 -10.37
CA VAL A 119 -10.24 11.64 -10.78
C VAL A 119 -11.07 12.45 -9.78
N LEU A 120 -10.92 12.18 -8.47
CA LEU A 120 -11.64 12.90 -7.41
C LEU A 120 -11.29 14.39 -7.33
N TRP A 121 -10.09 14.79 -7.75
CA TRP A 121 -9.71 16.20 -7.82
C TRP A 121 -10.33 16.93 -9.00
N LEU A 122 -10.66 16.21 -10.08
CA LEU A 122 -11.27 16.79 -11.28
C LEU A 122 -12.79 16.96 -11.17
N ILE A 123 -13.44 16.20 -10.28
CA ILE A 123 -14.89 16.23 -10.00
C ILE A 123 -15.16 17.29 -8.95
#